data_AF-A0A966GG48-F1
#
_entry.id   AF-A0A966GG48-F1
#
_cell.length_a   1.000
_cell.length_b   1.000
_cell.length_c   1.000
_cell.angle_alpha   90.00
_cell.angle_beta   90.00
_cell.angle_gamma   90.00
#
_symmetry.space_group_name_H-M   'P 1'
#
loop_
_entity.id
_entity.type
_entity.pdbx_description
1 polymer ?
#
loop_
_entity_poly.entity_id
_entity_poly.type
_entity_poly.pdbx_seq_one_letter_code
_entity_poly.pdbx_strand_id
1 'polypeptide(L)'
;MNTKLLCIAICLALAGCEMADISTPPVMITPKSPGQSVGIDVYAVSRSRGNPVPRFRGQETVQVRTQGRTEGGGFSEISGVSCTLDAGLYTAAFATPANVIVPDYGPNSPALFVRCVHSDGRAGSATVNMFNFTSQQRANSAVGTGLLGAIVIGAVNAAQTDNDRDEFKYPAIFVQLKGK
;
A
#
# COMPACT_ATOMS: atom_id res chain seq x y z
N MET A 1 60.72 17.28 -2.66
CA MET A 1 59.81 17.92 -1.70
C MET A 1 58.39 17.69 -2.22
N ASN A 2 57.65 16.80 -1.55
CA ASN A 2 56.48 16.11 -2.08
C ASN A 2 55.19 16.89 -1.80
N THR A 3 54.51 17.34 -2.86
CA THR A 3 53.17 17.94 -2.80
C THR A 3 52.19 17.06 -3.57
N LYS A 4 51.91 15.87 -3.05
CA LYS A 4 50.84 14.98 -3.53
C LYS A 4 50.08 14.42 -2.33
N LEU A 5 49.35 15.28 -1.62
CA LEU A 5 48.58 14.84 -0.45
C LEU A 5 47.42 15.80 -0.14
N LEU A 6 46.49 15.97 -1.08
CA LEU A 6 45.17 16.52 -0.79
C LEU A 6 44.24 16.17 -1.96
N CYS A 7 42.97 15.87 -1.67
CA CYS A 7 41.90 15.49 -2.62
C CYS A 7 41.66 13.99 -2.87
N ILE A 8 41.99 13.10 -1.94
CA ILE A 8 41.36 11.76 -1.84
C ILE A 8 40.58 11.71 -0.52
N ALA A 9 39.47 12.46 -0.42
CA ALA A 9 38.66 12.46 0.81
C ALA A 9 37.19 12.90 0.62
N ILE A 10 36.59 12.75 -0.57
CA ILE A 10 35.15 13.04 -0.78
C ILE A 10 34.51 11.93 -1.64
N CYS A 11 34.63 10.68 -1.20
CA CYS A 11 33.85 9.55 -1.75
C CYS A 11 33.15 8.73 -0.66
N LEU A 12 33.04 9.26 0.58
CA LEU A 12 32.28 8.59 1.62
C LEU A 12 30.80 8.93 1.55
N ALA A 13 30.05 7.90 1.12
CA ALA A 13 28.75 7.52 1.65
C ALA A 13 27.55 8.42 1.33
N LEU A 14 27.19 8.48 0.04
CA LEU A 14 25.77 8.42 -0.34
C LEU A 14 25.30 6.97 -0.21
N ALA A 15 25.26 6.44 1.02
CA ALA A 15 24.48 5.24 1.30
C ALA A 15 23.01 5.66 1.29
N GLY A 16 22.41 5.68 0.10
CA GLY A 16 20.97 5.78 -0.04
C GLY A 16 20.34 4.62 0.73
N CYS A 17 19.47 4.93 1.69
CA CYS A 17 18.56 3.95 2.28
C CYS A 17 17.56 3.53 1.20
N GLU A 18 17.99 2.71 0.25
CA GLU A 18 17.07 2.01 -0.64
C GLU A 18 16.38 0.93 0.19
N MET A 19 15.08 1.10 0.41
CA MET A 19 14.27 0.00 0.93
C MET A 19 14.38 -1.16 -0.05
N ALA A 20 14.81 -2.33 0.44
CA ALA A 20 14.99 -3.50 -0.41
C ALA A 20 13.69 -3.83 -1.15
N ASP A 21 13.79 -4.09 -2.46
CA ASP A 21 12.67 -4.50 -3.29
C ASP A 21 12.02 -5.78 -2.78
N ILE A 22 10.69 -5.87 -2.89
CA ILE A 22 9.94 -7.06 -2.52
C ILE A 22 10.10 -8.08 -3.66
N SER A 23 11.08 -8.98 -3.54
CA SER A 23 11.37 -10.00 -4.54
C SER A 23 10.45 -11.23 -4.49
N THR A 24 9.54 -11.31 -3.52
CA THR A 24 8.61 -12.44 -3.39
C THR A 24 7.55 -12.43 -4.50
N PRO A 25 7.13 -13.60 -5.02
CA PRO A 25 6.00 -13.66 -5.95
C PRO A 25 4.75 -12.98 -5.40
N PRO A 26 3.92 -12.33 -6.24
CA PRO A 26 2.68 -11.73 -5.79
C PRO A 26 1.73 -12.76 -5.18
N VAL A 27 1.12 -12.41 -4.05
CA VAL A 27 0.15 -13.23 -3.31
C VAL A 27 -1.25 -12.87 -3.78
N MET A 28 -1.98 -13.86 -4.29
CA MET A 28 -3.38 -13.67 -4.67
C MET A 28 -4.30 -13.79 -3.44
N ILE A 29 -5.35 -12.96 -3.39
CA ILE A 29 -6.41 -13.14 -2.41
C ILE A 29 -7.26 -14.38 -2.71
N THR A 30 -7.92 -14.88 -1.68
CA THR A 30 -8.94 -15.94 -1.74
C THR A 30 -10.29 -15.32 -1.39
N PRO A 31 -11.28 -15.31 -2.30
CA PRO A 31 -12.64 -14.90 -1.97
C PRO A 31 -13.26 -15.79 -0.91
N LYS A 32 -13.99 -15.20 0.06
CA LYS A 32 -14.71 -15.98 1.08
C LYS A 32 -15.96 -16.67 0.54
N SER A 33 -16.48 -16.22 -0.60
CA SER A 33 -17.62 -16.81 -1.29
C SER A 33 -17.27 -17.14 -2.75
N PRO A 34 -16.53 -18.24 -3.01
CA PRO A 34 -16.07 -18.58 -4.36
C PRO A 34 -17.20 -18.72 -5.39
N GLY A 35 -18.37 -19.23 -4.97
CA GLY A 35 -19.54 -19.35 -5.84
C GLY A 35 -20.18 -18.02 -6.27
N GLN A 36 -19.73 -16.89 -5.71
CA GLN A 36 -20.16 -15.54 -6.10
C GLN A 36 -19.05 -14.76 -6.82
N SER A 37 -17.86 -15.35 -6.96
CA SER A 37 -16.65 -14.69 -7.47
C SER A 37 -16.19 -15.28 -8.80
N VAL A 38 -15.48 -14.48 -9.60
CA VAL A 38 -14.72 -14.96 -10.76
C VAL A 38 -13.29 -14.44 -10.62
N GLY A 39 -12.34 -15.35 -10.39
CA GLY A 39 -10.98 -14.96 -10.00
C GLY A 39 -11.00 -14.17 -8.68
N ILE A 40 -10.45 -12.96 -8.70
CA ILE A 40 -10.44 -12.03 -7.56
C ILE A 40 -11.66 -11.10 -7.50
N ASP A 41 -12.50 -11.06 -8.55
CA ASP A 41 -13.70 -10.23 -8.54
C ASP A 41 -14.80 -10.89 -7.71
N VAL A 42 -14.93 -10.47 -6.44
CA VAL A 42 -15.88 -11.00 -5.46
C VAL A 42 -17.35 -10.67 -5.76
N TYR A 43 -17.60 -9.77 -6.71
CA TYR A 43 -18.94 -9.35 -7.11
C TYR A 43 -19.34 -9.83 -8.51
N ALA A 44 -18.50 -10.61 -9.20
CA ALA A 44 -18.70 -10.97 -10.60
C ALA A 44 -20.06 -11.61 -10.89
N VAL A 45 -20.47 -12.60 -10.08
CA VAL A 45 -21.74 -13.31 -10.27
C VAL A 45 -22.94 -12.43 -9.89
N SER A 46 -22.82 -11.64 -8.82
CA SER A 46 -23.88 -10.70 -8.44
C SER A 46 -24.09 -9.65 -9.52
N ARG A 47 -23.01 -9.15 -10.12
CA ARG A 47 -23.06 -8.15 -11.21
C ARG A 47 -23.69 -8.72 -12.47
N SER A 48 -23.35 -9.96 -12.86
CA SER A 48 -23.93 -10.60 -14.05
C SER A 48 -25.43 -10.88 -13.92
N ARG A 49 -25.95 -10.93 -12.69
CA ARG A 49 -27.38 -11.05 -12.38
C ARG A 49 -28.11 -9.71 -12.34
N GLY A 50 -27.43 -8.59 -12.62
CA GLY A 50 -28.03 -7.25 -12.62
C GLY A 50 -28.19 -6.62 -11.24
N ASN A 51 -27.59 -7.19 -10.18
CA ASN A 51 -27.61 -6.58 -8.86
C ASN A 51 -26.77 -5.29 -8.84
N PRO A 52 -27.19 -4.26 -8.09
CA PRO A 52 -26.41 -3.03 -7.93
C PRO A 52 -25.23 -3.28 -6.98
N VAL A 53 -24.11 -3.76 -7.54
CA VAL A 53 -22.86 -4.04 -6.81
C VAL A 53 -21.70 -3.20 -7.34
N PRO A 54 -20.64 -2.99 -6.55
CA PRO A 54 -19.46 -2.27 -7.01
C PRO A 54 -18.90 -2.79 -8.34
N ARG A 55 -18.52 -1.86 -9.21
CA ARG A 55 -17.90 -2.15 -10.50
C ARG A 55 -16.46 -2.57 -10.29
N PHE A 56 -16.08 -3.72 -10.83
CA PHE A 56 -14.68 -4.15 -10.90
C PHE A 56 -13.92 -3.30 -11.91
N ARG A 57 -12.82 -2.70 -11.47
CA ARG A 57 -11.98 -1.80 -12.25
C ARG A 57 -10.63 -2.40 -12.61
N GLY A 58 -10.27 -3.52 -11.98
CA GLY A 58 -9.00 -4.20 -12.19
C GLY A 58 -8.45 -4.73 -10.89
N GLN A 59 -7.12 -4.81 -10.81
CA GLN A 59 -6.40 -5.31 -9.65
C GLN A 59 -5.36 -4.31 -9.21
N GLU A 60 -5.13 -4.24 -7.90
CA GLU A 60 -4.12 -3.40 -7.28
C GLU A 60 -3.10 -4.25 -6.53
N THR A 61 -1.86 -3.76 -6.47
CA THR A 61 -0.79 -4.43 -5.71
C THR A 61 -0.54 -3.66 -4.42
N VAL A 62 -0.79 -4.32 -3.30
CA VAL A 62 -0.59 -3.75 -1.97
C VAL A 62 0.69 -4.30 -1.36
N GLN A 63 1.64 -3.42 -1.07
CA GLN A 63 2.87 -3.79 -0.38
C GLN A 63 2.59 -3.90 1.12
N VAL A 64 2.98 -5.02 1.72
CA VAL A 64 2.85 -5.26 3.16
C VAL A 64 4.21 -5.55 3.76
N ARG A 65 4.60 -4.77 4.77
CA ARG A 65 5.87 -4.86 5.48
C ARG A 65 5.62 -4.89 6.99
N THR A 66 6.55 -5.47 7.72
CA THR A 66 6.52 -5.55 9.18
C THR A 66 7.75 -4.88 9.76
N GLN A 67 7.56 -4.11 10.82
CA GLN A 67 8.63 -3.41 11.52
C GLN A 67 8.56 -3.70 13.01
N GLY A 68 9.69 -3.72 13.69
CA GLY A 68 9.72 -3.94 15.13
C GLY A 68 11.12 -3.74 15.71
N ARG A 69 11.21 -3.91 17.03
CA ARG A 69 12.51 -3.92 17.73
C ARG A 69 13.34 -5.15 17.35
N THR A 70 14.62 -4.96 17.10
CA THR A 70 15.59 -6.04 16.89
C THR A 70 16.27 -6.41 18.20
N GLU A 71 16.96 -7.55 18.21
CA GLU A 71 17.74 -8.02 19.37
C GLU A 71 18.81 -7.00 19.80
N GLY A 72 19.33 -6.20 18.87
CA GLY A 72 20.28 -5.11 19.15
C GLY A 72 19.64 -3.81 19.66
N GLY A 73 18.34 -3.82 20.00
CA GLY A 73 17.62 -2.65 20.52
C GLY A 73 17.21 -1.60 19.48
N GLY A 74 17.61 -1.78 18.21
CA GLY A 74 17.21 -0.94 17.09
C GLY A 74 15.78 -1.21 16.63
N PHE A 75 15.23 -0.32 15.80
CA PHE A 75 13.94 -0.53 15.12
C PHE A 75 14.20 -0.76 13.64
N SER A 76 13.79 -1.91 13.09
CA SER A 76 14.01 -2.24 11.68
C SER A 76 12.85 -3.05 11.10
N GLU A 77 12.89 -3.24 9.78
CA GLU A 77 12.06 -4.23 9.11
C GLU A 77 12.39 -5.64 9.61
N ILE A 78 11.36 -6.46 9.77
CA ILE A 78 11.45 -7.87 10.17
C ILE A 78 10.80 -8.68 9.06
N SER A 79 11.55 -9.58 8.45
CA SER A 79 11.07 -10.47 7.38
C SER A 79 10.61 -11.83 7.93
N GLY A 80 9.90 -12.60 7.10
CA GLY A 80 9.39 -13.94 7.46
C GLY A 80 8.23 -13.94 8.45
N VAL A 81 7.63 -12.78 8.76
CA VAL A 81 6.53 -12.69 9.73
C VAL A 81 5.25 -13.21 9.09
N SER A 82 4.58 -14.16 9.74
CA SER A 82 3.33 -14.72 9.25
C SER A 82 2.18 -13.72 9.41
N CYS A 83 1.49 -13.41 8.32
CA CYS A 83 0.43 -12.42 8.28
C CYS A 83 -0.84 -12.96 7.62
N THR A 84 -1.97 -12.43 8.06
CA THR A 84 -3.30 -12.63 7.46
C THR A 84 -3.89 -11.28 7.10
N LEU A 85 -4.40 -11.16 5.88
CA LEU A 85 -5.22 -10.04 5.43
C LEU A 85 -6.69 -10.48 5.41
N ASP A 86 -7.59 -9.63 5.89
CA ASP A 86 -9.04 -9.77 5.82
C ASP A 86 -9.67 -8.45 5.36
N ALA A 87 -10.51 -8.50 4.33
CA ALA A 87 -11.26 -7.36 3.80
C ALA A 87 -12.78 -7.55 3.89
N GLY A 88 -13.25 -8.42 4.79
CA GLY A 88 -14.63 -8.83 4.93
C GLY A 88 -15.06 -9.86 3.88
N LEU A 89 -14.74 -9.63 2.60
CA LEU A 89 -15.19 -10.43 1.45
C LEU A 89 -14.13 -11.41 0.91
N TYR A 90 -12.87 -11.18 1.23
CA TYR A 90 -11.75 -12.01 0.83
C TYR A 90 -10.65 -11.99 1.89
N THR A 91 -9.74 -12.96 1.80
CA THR A 91 -8.61 -13.11 2.70
C THR A 91 -7.32 -13.42 1.96
N ALA A 92 -6.16 -13.18 2.57
CA ALA A 92 -4.88 -13.73 2.11
C ALA A 92 -4.02 -14.13 3.32
N ALA A 93 -3.15 -15.12 3.13
CA ALA A 93 -2.14 -15.51 4.09
C ALA A 93 -0.76 -15.47 3.42
N PHE A 94 0.23 -14.87 4.07
CA PHE A 94 1.56 -14.65 3.49
C PHE A 94 2.61 -14.40 4.57
N ALA A 95 3.88 -14.43 4.18
CA ALA A 95 4.99 -13.96 5.00
C ALA A 95 5.50 -12.61 4.47
N THR A 96 5.78 -11.64 5.35
CA THR A 96 6.28 -10.32 4.95
C THR A 96 7.79 -10.29 4.71
N PRO A 97 8.31 -9.38 3.88
CA PRO A 97 7.56 -8.44 3.04
C PRO A 97 6.84 -9.16 1.88
N ALA A 98 5.65 -8.67 1.50
CA ALA A 98 4.83 -9.29 0.46
C ALA A 98 4.13 -8.26 -0.42
N ASN A 99 3.93 -8.62 -1.69
CA ASN A 99 3.06 -7.94 -2.64
C ASN A 99 1.73 -8.71 -2.71
N VAL A 100 0.62 -8.12 -2.26
CA VAL A 100 -0.70 -8.76 -2.27
C VAL A 100 -1.57 -8.17 -3.37
N ILE A 101 -2.11 -9.00 -4.24
CA ILE A 101 -3.00 -8.60 -5.33
C ILE A 101 -4.44 -8.58 -4.83
N VAL A 102 -5.06 -7.39 -4.84
CA VAL A 102 -6.44 -7.17 -4.36
C VAL A 102 -7.32 -6.61 -5.49
N PRO A 103 -8.64 -6.86 -5.46
CA PRO A 103 -9.54 -6.27 -6.45
C PRO A 103 -9.72 -4.76 -6.24
N ASP A 104 -9.77 -4.01 -7.34
CA ASP A 104 -10.11 -2.58 -7.35
C ASP A 104 -11.60 -2.37 -7.68
N TYR A 105 -12.31 -1.73 -6.75
CA TYR A 105 -13.70 -1.29 -6.85
C TYR A 105 -13.85 0.24 -6.69
N GLY A 106 -12.75 0.99 -6.84
CA GLY A 106 -12.68 2.44 -6.67
C GLY A 106 -13.08 2.86 -5.25
N PRO A 107 -13.96 3.86 -5.09
CA PRO A 107 -14.35 4.34 -3.76
C PRO A 107 -15.08 3.29 -2.92
N ASN A 108 -15.55 2.21 -3.53
CA ASN A 108 -16.26 1.12 -2.87
C ASN A 108 -15.35 -0.07 -2.52
N SER A 109 -14.05 0.05 -2.73
CA SER A 109 -13.10 -0.98 -2.29
C SER A 109 -13.11 -1.13 -0.77
N PRO A 110 -13.13 -2.36 -0.24
CA PRO A 110 -13.19 -2.59 1.20
C PRO A 110 -11.91 -2.15 1.91
N ALA A 111 -12.01 -1.83 3.20
CA ALA A 111 -10.82 -1.65 4.03
C ALA A 111 -10.03 -2.96 4.13
N LEU A 112 -8.70 -2.89 4.13
CA LEU A 112 -7.83 -4.04 4.33
C LEU A 112 -7.37 -4.07 5.79
N PHE A 113 -7.74 -5.11 6.52
CA PHE A 113 -7.19 -5.40 7.85
C PHE A 113 -6.08 -6.43 7.73
N VAL A 114 -4.86 -6.08 8.13
CA VAL A 114 -3.72 -7.01 8.17
C VAL A 114 -3.33 -7.25 9.62
N ARG A 115 -3.18 -8.52 9.99
CA ARG A 115 -2.63 -8.95 11.27
C ARG A 115 -1.41 -9.81 11.04
N CYS A 116 -0.34 -9.54 11.76
CA CYS A 116 0.92 -10.28 11.67
C CYS A 116 1.34 -10.79 13.05
N VAL A 117 1.88 -12.01 13.06
CA VAL A 117 2.39 -12.69 14.26
C VAL A 117 3.76 -13.25 13.93
N HIS A 118 4.77 -12.84 14.70
CA HIS A 118 6.12 -13.37 14.63
C HIS A 118 6.25 -14.61 15.53
N SER A 119 7.19 -15.50 15.20
CA SER A 119 7.38 -16.78 15.89
C SER A 119 7.74 -16.65 17.38
N ASP A 120 8.28 -15.50 17.80
CA ASP A 120 8.58 -15.17 19.19
C ASP A 120 7.39 -14.63 20.01
N GLY A 121 6.20 -14.57 19.40
CA GLY A 121 4.96 -14.13 20.03
C GLY A 121 4.65 -12.64 19.86
N ARG A 122 5.53 -11.84 19.24
CA ARG A 122 5.21 -10.44 18.91
C ARG A 122 4.12 -10.37 17.86
N ALA A 123 3.21 -9.42 18.00
CA ALA A 123 2.10 -9.26 17.07
C ALA A 123 1.80 -7.80 16.78
N GLY A 124 1.17 -7.57 15.64
CA GLY A 124 0.72 -6.25 15.23
C GLY A 124 -0.42 -6.34 14.24
N SER A 125 -1.14 -5.25 14.08
CA SER A 125 -2.16 -5.12 13.05
C SER A 125 -2.22 -3.71 12.50
N ALA A 126 -2.65 -3.58 11.26
CA ALA A 126 -2.93 -2.31 10.61
C ALA A 126 -4.22 -2.42 9.79
N THR A 127 -4.96 -1.31 9.69
CA THR A 127 -6.09 -1.19 8.77
C THR A 127 -5.81 -0.04 7.82
N VAL A 128 -5.99 -0.27 6.52
CA VAL A 128 -5.86 0.78 5.51
C VAL A 128 -7.11 0.86 4.64
N ASN A 129 -7.48 2.07 4.28
CA ASN A 129 -8.54 2.35 3.32
C ASN A 129 -7.93 2.73 1.99
N MET A 130 -8.70 2.50 0.92
CA MET A 130 -8.35 3.05 -0.37
C MET A 130 -8.54 4.56 -0.36
N PHE A 131 -7.72 5.28 -1.14
CA PHE A 131 -7.81 6.73 -1.27
C PHE A 131 -7.79 7.13 -2.75
N ASN A 132 -8.40 8.28 -3.06
CA ASN A 132 -8.40 8.84 -4.41
C ASN A 132 -7.03 9.46 -4.70
N PHE A 133 -6.20 8.71 -5.42
CA PHE A 133 -4.83 9.10 -5.74
C PHE A 133 -4.79 10.26 -6.72
N THR A 134 -5.71 10.30 -7.69
CA THR A 134 -5.82 11.41 -8.66
C THR A 134 -6.15 12.73 -7.95
N SER A 135 -7.07 12.72 -7.00
CA SER A 135 -7.40 13.91 -6.19
C SER A 135 -6.23 14.34 -5.32
N GLN A 136 -5.50 13.40 -4.71
CA GLN A 136 -4.33 13.72 -3.91
C GLN A 136 -3.20 14.34 -4.76
N GLN A 137 -2.93 13.79 -5.95
CA GLN A 137 -1.95 14.38 -6.86
C GLN A 137 -2.32 15.81 -7.26
N ARG A 138 -3.58 16.05 -7.63
CA ARG A 138 -4.06 17.39 -7.96
C ARG A 138 -3.88 18.39 -6.82
N ALA A 139 -4.18 17.99 -5.59
CA ALA A 139 -3.97 18.81 -4.41
C ALA A 139 -2.48 19.15 -4.22
N ASN A 140 -1.58 18.18 -4.38
CA ASN A 140 -0.14 18.39 -4.24
C ASN A 140 0.43 19.28 -5.37
N SER A 141 -0.05 19.12 -6.60
CA SER A 141 0.37 19.95 -7.74
C SER A 141 -0.06 21.42 -7.58
N ALA A 142 -1.21 21.68 -6.94
CA ALA A 142 -1.70 23.05 -6.71
C ALA A 142 -0.85 23.84 -5.69
N VAL A 143 -0.14 23.16 -4.78
CA VAL A 143 0.75 23.78 -3.79
C VAL A 143 2.10 24.20 -4.40
N GLY A 144 2.53 23.57 -5.50
CA GLY A 144 3.81 23.85 -6.18
C GLY A 144 3.84 25.06 -7.11
N THR A 145 2.69 25.65 -7.44
CA THR A 145 2.58 26.85 -8.29
C THR A 145 2.40 28.09 -7.43
N GLY A 146 3.48 28.88 -7.27
CA GLY A 146 3.62 29.96 -6.29
C GLY A 146 2.58 31.10 -6.31
N LEU A 147 2.77 32.00 -5.34
CA LEU A 147 1.92 33.08 -4.81
C LEU A 147 1.18 34.02 -5.79
N LEU A 148 1.38 33.91 -7.11
CA LEU A 148 0.67 34.69 -8.13
C LEU A 148 -0.47 33.93 -8.85
N GLY A 149 -0.64 32.63 -8.60
CA GLY A 149 -1.68 31.79 -9.23
C GLY A 149 -2.81 31.32 -8.30
N ALA A 150 -2.83 31.74 -7.04
CA ALA A 150 -3.60 31.06 -5.98
C ALA A 150 -5.11 31.37 -5.92
N ILE A 151 -5.64 32.30 -6.73
CA ILE A 151 -7.01 32.81 -6.52
C ILE A 151 -8.06 32.07 -7.38
N VAL A 152 -7.66 31.34 -8.43
CA VAL A 152 -8.63 30.68 -9.35
C VAL A 152 -8.75 29.16 -9.13
N ILE A 153 -7.81 28.53 -8.43
CA ILE A 153 -7.71 27.05 -8.41
C ILE A 153 -8.56 26.39 -7.31
N GLY A 154 -9.02 27.15 -6.31
CA GLY A 154 -9.92 26.63 -5.26
C GLY A 154 -11.27 26.12 -5.80
N ALA A 155 -11.76 26.68 -6.91
CA ALA A 155 -13.02 26.29 -7.52
C ALA A 155 -12.90 25.08 -8.48
N VAL A 156 -11.74 24.86 -9.12
CA VAL A 156 -11.57 23.77 -10.11
C VAL A 156 -11.30 22.41 -9.46
N ASN A 157 -10.66 22.38 -8.29
CA ASN A 157 -10.36 21.12 -7.60
C ASN A 157 -11.61 20.44 -7.02
N ALA A 158 -12.58 21.20 -6.51
CA ALA A 158 -13.86 20.65 -6.03
C ALA A 158 -14.82 20.25 -7.18
N ALA A 159 -14.65 20.83 -8.37
CA ALA A 159 -15.54 20.62 -9.52
C ALA A 159 -15.16 19.42 -10.42
N GLN A 160 -14.08 18.69 -10.10
CA GLN A 160 -13.53 17.63 -10.98
C GLN A 160 -13.23 16.31 -10.25
N THR A 161 -13.84 16.02 -9.10
CA THR A 161 -13.81 14.64 -8.58
C THR A 161 -14.73 13.79 -9.44
N ASP A 162 -14.15 12.96 -10.29
CA ASP A 162 -14.86 12.01 -11.14
C ASP A 162 -14.50 10.61 -10.66
N ASN A 163 -15.31 10.08 -9.75
CA ASN A 163 -15.06 8.76 -9.14
C ASN A 163 -14.97 7.62 -10.15
N ASP A 164 -15.54 7.79 -11.35
CA ASP A 164 -15.49 6.79 -12.41
C ASP A 164 -14.17 6.82 -13.19
N ARG A 165 -13.48 7.96 -13.22
CA ARG A 165 -12.20 8.14 -13.93
C ARG A 165 -10.99 8.27 -13.02
N ASP A 166 -11.20 8.67 -11.77
CA ASP A 166 -10.14 8.87 -10.79
C ASP A 166 -9.50 7.53 -10.43
N GLU A 167 -8.18 7.51 -10.32
CA GLU A 167 -7.38 6.36 -9.88
C GLU A 167 -7.41 6.29 -8.34
N PHE A 168 -7.66 5.10 -7.81
CA PHE A 168 -7.71 4.86 -6.38
C PHE A 168 -6.65 3.83 -6.00
N LYS A 169 -5.98 4.05 -4.87
CA LYS A 169 -4.87 3.20 -4.40
C LYS A 169 -4.98 2.86 -2.94
N TYR A 170 -4.36 1.75 -2.56
CA TYR A 170 -4.02 1.50 -1.16
C TYR A 170 -2.63 2.05 -0.86
N PRO A 171 -2.42 2.64 0.32
CA PRO A 171 -1.07 2.92 0.78
C PRO A 171 -0.34 1.61 1.09
N ALA A 172 0.99 1.65 1.08
CA ALA A 172 1.79 0.56 1.62
C ALA A 172 1.44 0.33 3.11
N ILE A 173 1.30 -0.92 3.51
CA ILE A 173 0.93 -1.33 4.85
C ILE A 173 2.20 -1.62 5.64
N PHE A 174 2.42 -0.87 6.73
CA PHE A 174 3.47 -1.13 7.70
C PHE A 174 2.87 -1.61 9.00
N VAL A 175 3.07 -2.89 9.32
CA VAL A 175 2.60 -3.49 10.58
C VAL A 175 3.69 -3.38 11.63
N GLN A 176 3.43 -2.61 12.69
CA GLN A 176 4.34 -2.52 13.83
C GLN A 176 4.12 -3.70 14.78
N LEU A 177 5.11 -4.57 14.90
CA LEU A 177 5.12 -5.66 15.85
C LEU A 177 5.41 -5.13 17.26
N LYS A 178 4.49 -5.39 18.19
CA LYS A 178 4.57 -5.01 19.60
C LYS A 178 4.46 -6.27 20.48
N GLY A 179 5.04 -6.22 21.67
CA GLY A 179 5.22 -7.35 22.60
C GLY A 179 6.71 -7.68 22.82
N LYS A 180 7.12 -8.45 23.84
CA LYS A 180 6.36 -9.14 24.90
C LYS A 180 5.72 -8.21 25.92
#